data_AF-A0A971P4D0-F1
#
_entry.id   AF-A0A971P4D0-F1
#
_cell.length_a   1.000
_cell.length_b   1.000
_cell.length_c   1.000
_cell.angle_alpha   90.00
_cell.angle_beta   90.00
_cell.angle_gamma   90.00
#
_symmetry.space_group_name_H-M   'P 1'
#
loop_
_entity.id
_entity.type
_entity.pdbx_description
1 polymer ?
#
loop_
_entity_poly.entity_id
_entity_poly.type
_entity_poly.pdbx_seq_one_letter_code
_entity_poly.pdbx_strand_id
1 'polypeptide(L)' 'MLTDAAMELGIGVAGLLGGVYGLRIATFLKQTKDKSRALKEIIEGNELFKQLCPTVVSDFKQAHANQSAATRTLVTEMKS' A
#
# COMPACT_ATOMS: atom_id res chain seq x y z
N MET A 1 25.50 10.50 -39.83
CA MET A 1 25.58 11.81 -39.15
C MET A 1 24.24 12.22 -38.54
N LEU A 2 23.20 12.57 -39.31
CA LEU A 2 21.88 12.93 -38.74
C LEU A 2 21.19 11.75 -38.03
N THR A 3 21.32 10.54 -38.57
CA THR A 3 20.72 9.32 -38.01
C THR A 3 21.34 8.92 -36.67
N ASP A 4 22.65 9.13 -36.52
CA ASP A 4 23.39 8.78 -35.29
C ASP A 4 23.03 9.73 -34.15
N ALA A 5 22.94 11.03 -34.44
CA ALA A 5 22.52 12.04 -33.47
C ALA A 5 21.04 11.87 -33.04
N ALA A 6 20.16 11.51 -33.99
CA ALA A 6 18.76 11.22 -33.68
C ALA A 6 18.61 9.95 -32.82
N MET A 7 19.41 8.92 -33.08
CA MET A 7 19.43 7.69 -32.29
C MET A 7 19.93 7.95 -30.86
N GLU A 8 21.00 8.74 -30.70
CA GLU A 8 21.57 9.08 -29.39
C GLU A 8 20.62 9.96 -28.57
N LEU A 9 19.93 10.92 -29.20
CA LEU A 9 18.85 11.69 -28.57
C LEU A 9 17.68 10.79 -28.16
N GLY A 10 17.27 9.86 -29.01
CA GLY A 10 16.20 8.90 -28.71
C GLY A 10 16.52 8.04 -27.48
N ILE A 11 17.75 7.55 -27.37
CA ILE A 11 18.24 6.79 -26.21
C ILE A 11 18.27 7.68 -24.95
N GLY A 12 18.77 8.91 -25.06
CA GLY A 12 18.80 9.85 -23.94
C GLY A 12 17.41 10.18 -23.39
N VAL A 13 16.45 10.46 -24.28
CA VAL A 13 15.06 10.75 -23.89
C VAL A 13 14.38 9.51 -23.31
N ALA A 14 14.57 8.34 -23.92
CA ALA A 14 14.03 7.08 -23.40
C ALA A 14 14.61 6.73 -22.01
N GLY A 15 15.90 6.98 -21.78
CA GLY A 15 16.56 6.78 -20.49
C GLY A 15 16.01 7.71 -19.40
N LEU A 16 15.78 9.00 -19.73
CA LEU A 16 15.18 9.95 -18.79
C LEU A 16 13.73 9.59 -18.45
N LEU A 17 12.90 9.31 -19.47
CA LEU A 17 11.51 8.93 -19.25
C LEU A 17 11.43 7.60 -18.50
N GLY A 18 12.16 6.57 -18.95
CA GLY A 18 12.23 5.27 -18.29
C GLY A 18 12.72 5.37 -16.84
N GLY A 19 13.73 6.19 -16.58
CA GLY A 19 14.22 6.46 -15.23
C GLY A 19 13.18 7.13 -14.32
N VAL A 20 12.46 8.13 -14.83
CA VAL A 20 11.38 8.83 -14.08
C VAL A 20 10.22 7.88 -13.77
N TYR A 21 9.74 7.11 -14.75
CA TYR A 21 8.67 6.15 -14.52
C TYR A 21 9.11 5.02 -13.58
N GLY A 22 10.34 4.52 -13.74
CA GLY A 22 10.91 3.52 -12.84
C GLY A 22 10.97 3.98 -11.39
N LEU A 23 11.42 5.22 -11.14
CA LEU A 23 11.44 5.80 -9.80
C LEU A 23 10.04 5.99 -9.20
N ARG A 24 9.07 6.42 -10.02
CA ARG A 24 7.67 6.56 -9.57
C ARG A 24 7.06 5.22 -9.18
N ILE A 25 7.29 4.17 -9.97
CA ILE A 25 6.81 2.81 -9.66
C ILE A 25 7.44 2.30 -8.37
N ALA A 26 8.77 2.43 -8.23
CA ALA A 26 9.47 2.02 -7.02
C ALA A 26 8.94 2.74 -5.76
N THR A 27 8.67 4.04 -5.88
CA THR A 27 8.11 4.85 -4.80
C THR A 27 6.69 4.39 -4.44
N PHE A 28 5.85 4.12 -5.45
CA PHE A 28 4.49 3.62 -5.24
C PHE A 28 4.46 2.25 -4.56
N LEU A 29 5.34 1.33 -4.99
CA LEU A 29 5.48 0.01 -4.36
C LEU A 29 5.94 0.12 -2.92
N LYS A 30 6.91 0.99 -2.64
CA LYS A 30 7.37 1.28 -1.27
C LYS A 30 6.23 1.81 -0.41
N GLN A 31 5.50 2.81 -0.88
CA GLN A 31 4.35 3.37 -0.16
C GLN A 31 3.27 2.32 0.09
N THR A 32 3.00 1.45 -0.88
CA THR A 32 2.03 0.36 -0.74
C THR A 32 2.47 -0.64 0.32
N LYS A 33 3.75 -1.02 0.32
CA LYS A 33 4.34 -1.89 1.34
C LYS A 33 4.26 -1.29 2.73
N ASP A 34 4.59 0.00 2.87
CA ASP A 34 4.56 0.71 4.15
C ASP A 34 3.11 0.83 4.68
N LYS A 35 2.14 1.15 3.81
CA LYS A 35 0.71 1.17 4.18
C LYS A 35 0.18 -0.21 4.56
N SER A 36 0.60 -1.26 3.85
CA SER A 36 0.23 -2.64 4.18
C SER A 36 0.77 -3.05 5.54
N ARG A 37 2.04 -2.73 5.84
CA ARG A 37 2.63 -2.96 7.17
C ARG A 37 1.84 -2.25 8.27
N ALA A 38 1.55 -0.96 8.10
CA ALA A 38 0.79 -0.19 9.08
C ALA A 38 -0.62 -0.77 9.30
N LEU A 39 -1.29 -1.25 8.25
CA LEU A 39 -2.59 -1.92 8.37
C LEU A 39 -2.48 -3.22 9.18
N LYS A 40 -1.42 -4.01 8.96
CA LYS A 40 -1.17 -5.23 9.73
C LYS A 40 -0.98 -4.93 11.22
N GLU A 41 -0.15 -3.94 11.55
CA GLU A 41 0.11 -3.51 12.94
C GLU A 41 -1.18 -3.06 13.65
N ILE A 42 -2.02 -2.28 12.96
CA ILE A 42 -3.32 -1.86 13.49
C ILE A 42 -4.23 -3.08 13.75
N ILE A 43 -4.27 -4.05 12.84
CA ILE A 43 -5.07 -5.26 12.99
C ILE A 43 -4.60 -6.07 14.22
N GLU A 44 -3.30 -6.31 14.34
CA GLU A 44 -2.70 -7.03 15.47
C GLU A 44 -2.98 -6.31 16.79
N GLY A 45 -2.80 -4.99 16.84
CA GLY A 45 -3.12 -4.16 17.99
C GLY A 45 -4.60 -4.21 18.38
N ASN A 46 -5.50 -4.21 17.39
CA ASN A 46 -6.94 -4.34 17.64
C ASN A 46 -7.32 -5.72 18.18
N GLU A 47 -6.66 -6.79 17.72
CA GLU A 47 -6.87 -8.14 18.27
C GLU A 47 -6.38 -8.22 19.72
N LEU A 48 -5.18 -7.69 20.01
CA LEU A 48 -4.66 -7.61 21.37
C LEU A 48 -5.58 -6.78 22.27
N PHE A 49 -6.06 -5.62 21.81
CA PHE A 49 -7.00 -4.78 22.56
C PHE A 49 -8.27 -5.55 22.94
N LYS A 50 -8.85 -6.32 22.01
CA LYS A 50 -10.02 -7.14 22.29
C LYS A 50 -9.75 -8.25 23.30
N GLN A 51 -8.53 -8.80 23.34
CA GLN A 51 -8.12 -9.79 24.35
C GLN A 51 -7.96 -9.15 25.73
N LEU A 52 -7.35 -7.96 25.79
CA LEU A 52 -7.10 -7.23 27.04
C LEU A 52 -8.39 -6.62 27.64
N CYS A 53 -9.33 -6.22 26.78
CA CYS A 53 -10.55 -5.52 27.16
C CYS A 53 -11.81 -6.26 26.67
N PRO A 54 -12.11 -7.47 27.17
CA PRO A 54 -13.21 -8.30 26.66
C PRO A 54 -14.59 -7.65 26.85
N THR A 55 -14.75 -6.80 27.88
CA THR A 55 -16.01 -6.13 28.21
C THR A 55 -16.45 -5.09 27.17
N VAL A 56 -15.52 -4.53 26.38
CA VAL A 56 -15.81 -3.48 25.39
C VAL A 56 -15.78 -4.00 23.94
N VAL A 57 -15.62 -5.31 23.74
CA VAL A 57 -15.53 -5.92 22.39
C VAL A 57 -16.81 -5.68 21.57
N SER A 58 -17.98 -5.66 22.21
CA SER A 58 -19.25 -5.38 21.53
C SER A 58 -19.27 -3.97 20.95
N ASP A 59 -18.93 -2.97 21.77
CA ASP A 59 -18.90 -1.57 21.37
C ASP A 59 -17.84 -1.31 20.31
N PHE A 60 -16.67 -1.98 20.43
CA PHE A 60 -15.63 -1.96 19.41
C PHE A 60 -16.17 -2.49 18.06
N LYS A 61 -16.84 -3.64 18.05
CA LYS A 61 -17.44 -4.19 16.82
C LYS A 61 -18.49 -3.23 16.23
N GLN A 62 -19.28 -2.58 17.07
CA GLN A 62 -20.28 -1.60 16.64
C GLN A 62 -19.64 -0.36 16.03
N ALA A 63 -18.57 0.18 16.62
CA ALA A 63 -17.84 1.32 16.07
C ALA A 63 -17.26 1.03 14.66
N HIS A 64 -16.92 -0.23 14.40
CA HIS A 64 -16.41 -0.69 13.11
C HIS A 64 -17.49 -1.22 12.15
N ALA A 65 -18.78 -1.20 12.53
CA ALA A 65 -19.86 -1.80 11.75
C ALA A 65 -20.04 -1.18 10.35
N ASN A 66 -19.67 0.09 10.17
CA ASN A 66 -19.84 0.80 8.89
C ASN A 66 -18.60 0.76 7.99
N GLN A 67 -17.64 -0.13 8.26
CA GLN A 67 -16.52 -0.35 7.33
C GLN A 67 -17.02 -0.81 5.96
N SER A 68 -16.42 -0.24 4.91
CA SER A 68 -16.71 -0.62 3.52
C SER A 68 -16.43 -2.11 3.29
N ALA A 69 -17.12 -2.71 2.31
CA ALA A 69 -16.90 -4.11 1.93
C ALA A 69 -15.41 -4.37 1.58
N ALA A 70 -14.79 -3.45 0.83
CA ALA A 70 -13.37 -3.52 0.49
C ALA A 70 -12.46 -3.53 1.73
N THR A 71 -12.75 -2.66 2.72
CA THR A 71 -12.00 -2.62 3.98
C THR A 71 -12.13 -3.94 4.75
N ARG A 72 -13.34 -4.51 4.82
CA ARG A 72 -13.57 -5.78 5.53
C ARG A 72 -12.82 -6.94 4.87
N THR A 73 -12.83 -7.00 3.54
CA THR A 73 -12.06 -8.00 2.76
C THR A 73 -10.58 -7.89 3.08
N LEU A 74 -9.99 -6.70 2.93
CA LEU A 74 -8.57 -6.48 3.22
C LEU A 74 -8.20 -6.84 4.67
N VAL A 75 -9.01 -6.42 5.64
CA VAL A 75 -8.77 -6.75 7.05
C VAL A 75 -8.86 -8.26 7.30
N THR A 76 -9.77 -8.97 6.63
CA THR A 76 -9.92 -10.42 6.77
C THR A 76 -8.76 -11.18 6.14
N GLU A 77 -8.35 -10.79 4.94
CA GLU A 77 -7.17 -11.34 4.26
C GLU A 77 -5.90 -11.16 5.08
N MET A 78 -5.71 -9.99 5.70
CA MET A 78 -4.51 -9.69 6.50
C MET A 78 -4.49 -10.34 7.89
N LYS A 79 -5.63 -10.83 8.39
CA LYS A 79 -5.71 -11.62 9.63
C LYS A 79 -5.35 -13.08 9.45
N SER A 80 -5.43 -13.59 8.22
CA SER A 80 -5.24 -15.00 7.86
C SER A 80 -3.74 -15.35 7.84
#